data_AF-A0A7V7AC58-F1
#
_entry.id   AF-A0A7V7AC58-F1
#
_cell.length_a   1.000
_cell.length_b   1.000
_cell.length_c   1.000
_cell.angle_alpha   90.00
_cell.angle_beta   90.00
_cell.angle_gamma   90.00
#
_symmetry.space_group_name_H-M   'P 1'
#
loop_
_entity.id
_entity.type
_entity.pdbx_description
1 polymer ?
#
loop_
_entity_poly.entity_id
_entity_poly.type
_entity_poly.pdbx_seq_one_letter_code
_entity_poly.pdbx_strand_id
1 'polypeptide(L)'
;GETVRIFSKLKLETRIGGASKTVSFHDKNLDEFVVRINKLFSFVGPINMDFFRKDGKYYISEINPRFGGGYLHAHGAGVNFIDLIVSNIQGLPNDIVWGEYPEGHVMMMYDAVVFGTAGDLVDKDCREYFVQ
;
A
#
# COMPACT_ATOMS: atom_id res chain seq x y z
N GLY A 1 -2.59 -9.29 14.91
CA GLY A 1 -3.04 -8.09 15.63
C GLY A 1 -4.39 -7.64 15.09
N GLU A 2 -4.94 -6.52 15.57
CA GLU A 2 -6.19 -5.97 15.05
C GLU A 2 -5.98 -5.21 13.73
N THR A 3 -7.01 -5.18 12.88
CA THR A 3 -6.98 -4.37 11.65
C THR A 3 -7.36 -2.93 12.00
N VAL A 4 -6.37 -2.05 12.13
CA VAL A 4 -6.57 -0.68 12.62
C VAL A 4 -6.82 0.36 11.52
N ARG A 5 -6.33 0.13 10.30
CA ARG A 5 -6.56 0.98 9.12
C ARG A 5 -6.78 0.10 7.90
N ILE A 6 -7.62 0.57 6.97
CA ILE A 6 -7.87 -0.04 5.66
C ILE A 6 -7.91 1.08 4.63
N PHE A 7 -7.26 0.87 3.48
CA PHE A 7 -7.34 1.76 2.33
C PHE A 7 -7.58 0.93 1.06
N SER A 8 -8.71 1.19 0.41
CA SER A 8 -9.14 0.47 -0.80
C SER A 8 -8.96 1.35 -2.03
N LYS A 9 -8.42 0.76 -3.11
CA LYS A 9 -8.20 1.45 -4.38
C LYS A 9 -8.44 0.53 -5.58
N LEU A 10 -9.07 1.07 -6.61
CA LEU A 10 -9.14 0.41 -7.92
C LEU A 10 -7.87 0.68 -8.70
N LYS A 11 -7.32 -0.36 -9.33
CA LYS A 11 -6.21 -0.23 -10.29
C LYS A 11 -6.81 0.18 -11.64
N LEU A 12 -6.59 1.43 -12.04
CA LEU A 12 -7.05 1.96 -13.33
C LEU A 12 -6.04 1.72 -14.44
N GLU A 13 -4.75 1.73 -14.11
CA GLU A 13 -3.66 1.41 -15.03
C GLU A 13 -2.55 0.68 -14.26
N THR A 14 -1.90 -0.28 -14.93
CA THR A 14 -0.72 -0.98 -14.43
C THR A 14 0.44 -0.81 -15.41
N ARG A 15 1.65 -0.57 -14.90
CA ARG A 15 2.91 -0.48 -15.64
C ARG A 15 4.00 -1.26 -14.90
N ILE A 16 4.81 -2.03 -15.63
CA ILE A 16 5.98 -2.76 -15.10
C ILE A 16 5.63 -3.56 -13.82
N GLY A 17 4.46 -4.22 -13.81
CA GLY A 17 4.01 -5.03 -12.66
C GLY A 17 3.44 -4.27 -11.46
N GLY A 18 3.42 -2.93 -11.47
CA GLY A 18 2.83 -2.08 -10.43
C GLY A 18 1.59 -1.30 -10.91
N ALA A 19 0.75 -0.83 -9.98
CA ALA A 19 -0.38 0.04 -10.31
C ALA A 19 0.10 1.50 -10.46
N SER A 20 0.10 2.03 -11.68
CA SER A 20 0.54 3.40 -12.01
C SER A 20 -0.54 4.45 -11.80
N LYS A 21 -1.81 4.08 -11.99
CA LYS A 21 -2.97 4.94 -11.77
C LYS A 21 -4.01 4.22 -10.93
N THR A 22 -4.47 4.86 -9.87
CA THR A 22 -5.46 4.26 -8.97
C THR A 22 -6.46 5.31 -8.48
N VAL A 23 -7.66 4.87 -8.14
CA VAL A 23 -8.71 5.71 -7.53
C VAL A 23 -9.19 5.06 -6.24
N SER A 24 -9.32 5.83 -5.15
CA SER A 24 -9.83 5.33 -3.87
C SER A 24 -11.33 5.09 -3.96
N PHE A 25 -11.83 4.12 -3.20
CA PHE A 25 -13.25 3.82 -3.09
C PHE A 25 -13.56 3.24 -1.72
N HIS A 26 -14.81 3.36 -1.29
CA HIS A 26 -15.28 2.70 -0.06
C HIS A 26 -16.12 1.48 -0.40
N ASP A 27 -15.90 0.38 0.32
CA ASP A 27 -16.76 -0.81 0.24
C ASP A 27 -16.70 -1.60 1.55
N LYS A 28 -17.76 -1.47 2.35
CA LYS A 28 -17.85 -2.12 3.66
C LYS A 28 -17.72 -3.65 3.58
N ASN A 29 -18.18 -4.27 2.48
CA ASN A 29 -18.07 -5.72 2.33
C ASN A 29 -16.61 -6.15 2.15
N LEU A 30 -15.80 -5.32 1.49
CA LEU A 30 -14.36 -5.55 1.35
C LEU A 30 -13.64 -5.35 2.69
N ASP A 31 -13.97 -4.28 3.42
CA ASP A 31 -13.38 -4.00 4.74
C ASP A 31 -13.61 -5.17 5.71
N GLU A 32 -14.85 -5.63 5.82
CA GLU A 32 -15.20 -6.79 6.64
C GLU A 32 -14.49 -8.07 6.18
N PHE A 33 -14.29 -8.22 4.86
CA PHE A 33 -13.57 -9.37 4.32
C PHE A 33 -12.08 -9.34 4.70
N VAL A 34 -11.41 -8.19 4.56
CA VAL A 34 -10.01 -7.98 4.97
C VAL A 34 -9.84 -8.29 6.46
N VAL A 35 -10.78 -7.86 7.30
CA VAL A 35 -10.74 -8.13 8.75
C VAL A 35 -10.86 -9.62 9.06
N ARG A 36 -11.75 -10.35 8.35
CA ARG A 36 -11.85 -11.81 8.48
C ARG A 36 -10.55 -12.50 8.06
N ILE A 37 -9.95 -12.08 6.95
CA ILE A 37 -8.66 -12.61 6.47
C ILE A 37 -7.58 -12.40 7.53
N ASN A 38 -7.46 -11.17 8.07
CA ASN A 38 -6.47 -10.90 9.11
C ASN A 38 -6.68 -11.76 10.36
N LYS A 39 -7.93 -11.96 10.80
CA LYS A 39 -8.24 -12.86 11.94
C LYS A 39 -7.82 -14.31 11.70
N LEU A 40 -7.95 -14.80 10.46
CA LEU A 40 -7.59 -16.18 10.12
C LEU A 40 -6.07 -16.39 10.08
N PHE A 41 -5.32 -15.46 9.48
CA PHE A 41 -3.87 -15.60 9.28
C PHE A 41 -3.04 -14.93 10.37
N SER A 42 -3.65 -14.15 11.25
CA SER A 42 -2.99 -13.42 12.35
C SER A 42 -1.87 -12.48 11.88
N PHE A 43 -2.09 -11.75 10.77
CA PHE A 43 -1.09 -10.84 10.25
C PHE A 43 -0.76 -9.70 11.24
N VAL A 44 0.46 -9.17 11.10
CA VAL A 44 1.01 -8.04 11.86
C VAL A 44 1.77 -7.13 10.91
N GLY A 45 1.59 -5.82 11.06
CA GLY A 45 2.22 -4.82 10.19
C GLY A 45 1.44 -4.54 8.91
N PRO A 46 2.07 -3.88 7.93
CA PRO A 46 1.42 -3.49 6.67
C PRO A 46 1.20 -4.71 5.78
N ILE A 47 -0.02 -4.91 5.32
CA ILE A 47 -0.39 -6.01 4.42
C ILE A 47 -0.98 -5.43 3.13
N ASN A 48 -0.45 -5.86 1.99
CA ASN A 48 -0.96 -5.55 0.66
C ASN A 48 -1.73 -6.75 0.12
N MET A 49 -3.03 -6.59 -0.12
CA MET A 49 -3.90 -7.63 -0.64
C MET A 49 -4.45 -7.23 -2.01
N ASP A 50 -4.37 -8.14 -2.97
CA ASP A 50 -4.97 -7.97 -4.28
C ASP A 50 -6.25 -8.81 -4.40
N PHE A 51 -7.29 -8.18 -4.95
CA PHE A 51 -8.59 -8.79 -5.13
C PHE A 51 -9.08 -8.62 -6.57
N PHE A 52 -9.83 -9.61 -7.05
CA PHE A 52 -10.73 -9.47 -8.20
C PHE A 52 -12.16 -9.36 -7.71
N ARG A 53 -12.99 -8.55 -8.37
CA ARG A 53 -14.43 -8.46 -8.10
C ARG A 53 -15.22 -8.95 -9.31
N LYS A 54 -16.09 -9.94 -9.10
CA LYS A 54 -16.97 -10.50 -10.13
C LYS A 54 -18.35 -10.77 -9.54
N ASP A 55 -19.42 -10.36 -10.23
CA ASP A 55 -20.81 -10.57 -9.81
C ASP A 55 -21.08 -10.12 -8.36
N GLY A 56 -20.51 -8.97 -7.96
CA GLY A 56 -20.64 -8.40 -6.62
C GLY A 56 -19.82 -9.12 -5.53
N LYS A 57 -19.01 -10.13 -5.88
CA LYS A 57 -18.19 -10.90 -4.93
C LYS A 57 -16.70 -10.62 -5.10
N TYR A 58 -15.98 -10.53 -3.98
CA TYR A 58 -14.53 -10.39 -3.94
C TYR A 58 -13.83 -11.75 -3.86
N TYR A 59 -12.76 -11.89 -4.63
CA TYR A 59 -11.88 -13.05 -4.67
C TYR A 59 -10.45 -12.58 -4.41
N ILE A 60 -9.77 -13.19 -3.44
CA ILE A 60 -8.36 -12.88 -3.13
C ILE A 60 -7.49 -13.53 -4.20
N SER A 61 -6.60 -12.76 -4.84
CA SER A 61 -5.58 -13.32 -5.74
C SER A 61 -4.23 -13.45 -5.07
N GLU A 62 -3.85 -12.48 -4.24
CA GLU A 62 -2.53 -12.42 -3.62
C GLU A 62 -2.58 -11.71 -2.28
N ILE A 63 -1.77 -12.17 -1.32
CA ILE A 63 -1.52 -11.50 -0.05
C ILE A 63 -0.02 -11.36 0.13
N ASN A 64 0.43 -10.11 0.25
CA ASN A 64 1.82 -9.75 0.49
C ASN A 64 1.95 -9.10 1.86
N PRO A 65 2.60 -9.75 2.85
CA PRO A 65 2.77 -9.19 4.19
C PRO A 65 3.90 -8.14 4.23
N ARG A 66 3.73 -7.08 3.44
CA ARG A 66 4.62 -5.94 3.29
C ARG A 66 3.83 -4.75 2.70
N PHE A 67 4.47 -3.59 2.61
CA PHE A 67 3.97 -2.51 1.77
C PHE A 67 3.87 -2.95 0.30
N GLY A 68 2.78 -2.55 -0.37
CA GLY A 68 2.67 -2.58 -1.82
C GLY A 68 3.18 -1.26 -2.42
N GLY A 69 3.67 -1.28 -3.66
CA GLY A 69 4.13 -0.07 -4.35
C GLY A 69 3.06 1.05 -4.41
N GLY A 70 1.78 0.68 -4.43
CA GLY A 70 0.68 1.64 -4.38
C GLY A 70 0.38 2.22 -2.98
N TYR A 71 1.17 1.96 -1.94
CA TYR A 71 0.96 2.55 -0.60
C TYR A 71 1.01 4.08 -0.63
N LEU A 72 1.78 4.67 -1.55
CA LEU A 72 1.83 6.12 -1.76
C LEU A 72 0.44 6.75 -1.92
N HIS A 73 -0.51 6.02 -2.51
CA HIS A 73 -1.89 6.48 -2.60
C HIS A 73 -2.56 6.61 -1.22
N ALA A 74 -2.41 5.59 -0.36
CA ALA A 74 -2.99 5.61 0.98
C ALA A 74 -2.43 6.79 1.78
N HIS A 75 -1.10 6.96 1.75
CA HIS A 75 -0.43 8.05 2.44
C HIS A 75 -0.88 9.43 1.91
N GLY A 76 -0.90 9.61 0.58
CA GLY A 76 -1.36 10.86 -0.05
C GLY A 76 -2.84 11.17 0.20
N ALA A 77 -3.66 10.15 0.47
CA ALA A 77 -5.06 10.29 0.84
C ALA A 77 -5.29 10.50 2.36
N GLY A 78 -4.21 10.67 3.14
CA GLY A 78 -4.27 10.90 4.59
C GLY A 78 -4.23 9.64 5.47
N VAL A 79 -4.07 8.45 4.88
CA VAL A 79 -3.99 7.19 5.61
C VAL A 79 -2.52 6.82 5.84
N ASN A 80 -1.94 7.35 6.93
CA ASN A 80 -0.53 7.18 7.23
C ASN A 80 -0.24 5.93 8.06
N PHE A 81 0.26 4.87 7.42
CA PHE A 81 0.65 3.63 8.11
C PHE A 81 1.99 3.75 8.85
N ILE A 82 2.84 4.71 8.46
CA ILE A 82 4.14 4.91 9.10
C ILE A 82 3.94 5.37 10.55
N ASP A 83 3.01 6.30 10.79
CA ASP A 83 2.68 6.77 12.15
C ASP A 83 2.19 5.62 13.03
N LEU A 84 1.39 4.70 12.48
CA LEU A 84 0.92 3.51 13.21
C LEU A 84 2.08 2.60 13.63
N ILE A 85 3.06 2.42 12.74
CA ILE A 85 4.26 1.62 13.01
C ILE A 85 5.11 2.30 14.08
N VAL A 86 5.27 3.63 14.00
CA VAL A 86 5.99 4.41 15.03
C VAL A 86 5.31 4.25 16.39
N SER A 87 3.98 4.37 16.49
CA SER A 87 3.23 4.11 17.71
C SER A 87 3.49 2.70 18.25
N ASN A 88 3.49 1.68 17.38
CA ASN A 88 3.75 0.31 17.79
C ASN A 88 5.19 0.09 18.29
N ILE A 89 6.19 0.74 17.68
CA ILE A 89 7.58 0.71 18.17
C ILE A 89 7.69 1.33 19.58
N GLN A 90 6.86 2.33 19.88
CA GLN A 90 6.76 2.95 21.20
C GLN A 90 5.92 2.13 22.20
N GLY A 91 5.39 0.97 21.80
CA GLY A 91 4.51 0.14 22.62
C GLY A 91 3.09 0.69 22.77
N LEU A 92 2.70 1.68 21.96
CA LEU A 92 1.37 2.28 21.98
C LEU A 92 0.43 1.54 21.01
N PRO A 93 -0.82 1.26 21.43
CA PRO A 93 -1.84 0.74 20.53
C PRO A 93 -2.32 1.83 19.57
N ASN A 94 -2.87 1.43 18.43
CA ASN A 94 -3.52 2.34 17.49
C ASN A 94 -5.04 2.15 17.55
N ASP A 95 -5.79 3.24 17.50
CA ASP A 95 -7.25 3.18 17.38
C ASP A 95 -7.69 2.48 16.09
N ILE A 96 -8.87 1.87 16.09
CA ILE A 96 -9.46 1.29 14.89
C ILE A 96 -10.25 2.38 14.15
N VAL A 97 -9.81 2.73 12.95
CA VAL A 97 -10.46 3.73 12.10
C VAL A 97 -10.46 3.23 10.66
N TRP A 98 -11.65 2.98 10.11
CA TRP A 98 -11.83 2.55 8.72
C TRP A 98 -12.65 3.59 7.96
N GLY A 99 -12.42 3.71 6.65
CA GLY A 99 -13.21 4.59 5.79
C GLY A 99 -12.93 6.09 5.95
N GLU A 100 -12.01 6.51 6.84
CA GLU A 100 -11.61 7.92 6.97
C GLU A 100 -10.56 8.31 5.92
N TYR A 101 -10.99 8.37 4.66
CA TYR A 101 -10.24 8.94 3.54
C TYR A 101 -11.18 9.41 2.44
N PRO A 102 -10.78 10.36 1.59
CA PRO A 102 -11.62 10.85 0.52
C PRO A 102 -11.91 9.73 -0.50
N GLU A 103 -13.17 9.56 -0.86
CA GLU A 103 -13.58 8.72 -1.99
C GLU A 103 -13.26 9.41 -3.32
N GLY A 104 -12.87 8.64 -4.34
CA GLY A 104 -12.52 9.21 -5.65
C GLY A 104 -11.18 9.95 -5.68
N HIS A 105 -10.36 9.87 -4.62
CA HIS A 105 -9.00 10.38 -4.62
C HIS A 105 -8.16 9.61 -5.64
N VAL A 106 -7.35 10.31 -6.43
CA VAL A 106 -6.58 9.70 -7.52
C VAL A 106 -5.09 9.80 -7.24
N MET A 107 -4.38 8.70 -7.44
CA MET A 107 -2.92 8.67 -7.53
C MET A 107 -2.51 8.36 -8.98
N MET A 108 -1.53 9.12 -9.48
CA MET A 108 -0.85 8.89 -10.75
C MET A 108 0.65 8.93 -10.53
N MET A 109 1.36 7.88 -10.93
CA MET A 109 2.82 7.85 -10.96
C MET A 109 3.31 8.18 -12.36
N TYR A 110 4.38 8.98 -12.44
CA TYR A 110 5.09 9.30 -13.67
C TYR A 110 6.59 9.07 -13.46
N ASP A 111 7.25 8.61 -14.52
CA ASP A 111 8.70 8.45 -14.50
C ASP A 111 9.37 9.83 -14.64
N ALA A 112 10.43 10.04 -13.87
CA ALA A 112 11.27 11.23 -13.96
C ALA A 112 12.71 10.82 -14.22
N VAL A 113 13.44 11.64 -14.99
CA VAL A 113 14.88 11.47 -15.22
C VAL A 113 15.63 12.50 -14.39
N VAL A 114 16.58 12.04 -13.59
CA VAL A 114 17.48 12.90 -12.81
C VAL A 114 18.89 12.77 -13.40
N PHE A 115 19.50 13.90 -13.75
CA PHE A 115 20.89 13.95 -14.19
C PHE A 115 21.78 14.36 -13.01
N GLY A 116 22.89 13.65 -12.83
CA GLY A 116 23.87 13.93 -11.80
C GLY A 116 25.21 13.31 -12.18
N THR A 117 26.23 13.63 -11.40
CA THR A 117 27.53 12.98 -11.50
C THR A 117 27.59 11.80 -10.54
N ALA A 118 28.51 10.85 -10.77
CA ALA A 118 28.74 9.77 -9.81
C ALA A 118 29.16 10.28 -8.43
N GLY A 119 29.71 11.50 -8.35
CA GLY A 119 30.06 12.16 -7.08
C GLY A 119 28.86 12.54 -6.22
N ASP A 120 27.68 12.67 -6.82
CA ASP A 120 26.43 13.05 -6.15
C ASP A 120 25.70 11.84 -5.53
N LEU A 121 26.15 10.62 -5.80
CA LEU A 121 25.60 9.40 -5.21
C LEU A 121 26.13 9.21 -3.78
N VAL A 122 25.21 8.97 -2.84
CA VAL A 122 25.49 8.85 -1.39
C VAL A 122 26.16 7.51 -1.05
N ASP A 123 26.06 6.51 -1.94
CA ASP A 123 26.63 5.18 -1.74
C ASP A 123 27.81 4.95 -2.70
N LYS A 124 29.03 5.07 -2.17
CA LYS A 124 30.28 5.00 -2.96
C LYS A 124 30.93 3.62 -2.95
N ASP A 125 30.35 2.65 -2.25
CA ASP A 125 30.96 1.32 -2.03
C ASP A 125 30.34 0.18 -2.86
N CYS A 126 29.42 0.46 -3.79
CA CYS A 126 28.98 -0.53 -4.78
C CYS A 126 30.11 -0.86 -5.77
N ARG A 127 30.92 -1.88 -5.45
CA ARG A 127 32.02 -2.40 -6.29
C ARG A 127 31.60 -3.44 -7.33
N GLU A 128 30.31 -3.55 -7.64
CA GLU A 128 29.84 -4.41 -8.72
C GLU A 128 29.05 -3.57 -9.73
N TYR A 129 29.61 -3.45 -10.93
CA TYR A 129 28.99 -2.73 -12.02
C TYR A 129 28.50 -3.74 -13.06
N PHE A 130 27.20 -3.70 -13.35
CA PHE A 130 26.69 -4.23 -14.61
C PHE A 130 26.98 -3.19 -15.70
N VAL A 131 27.84 -3.55 -16.65
CA VAL A 131 28.11 -2.77 -17.85
C VAL A 131 27.19 -3.30 -18.95
N GLN A 132 26.49 -2.40 -19.65
CA GLN A 132 25.68 -2.74 -20.82
C GLN A 132 26.52 -2.66 -22.10
#